data_AF-A0A7W2T1G4-F1
#
_entry.id   AF-A0A7W2T1G4-F1
#
_cell.length_a   1.000
_cell.length_b   1.000
_cell.length_c   1.000
_cell.angle_alpha   90.00
_cell.angle_beta   90.00
_cell.angle_gamma   90.00
#
_symmetry.space_group_name_H-M   'P 1'
#
loop_
_entity.id
_entity.type
_entity.pdbx_description
1 polymer ?
#
loop_
_entity_poly.entity_id
_entity_poly.type
_entity_poly.pdbx_seq_one_letter_code
_entity_poly.pdbx_strand_id
1 'polypeptide(L)'
;MAKWLAITLFAMICFMVILLGLGYLLSENEKSTAVLKDQLAQQTQLSQKKTHQRQNLSGYSKAEAAADAAPKQTNAEIMQTFEMTLINNLTCVTLTQCQVVTVKFKNINCKLASNVIGASQLKKIATNTITMDNCPIVTPNSQLACQQNICSLVSRAD
;
A
#
# COMPACT_ATOMS: atom_id res chain seq x y z
N MET A 1 -2.58 -55.25 37.25
CA MET A 1 -2.70 -55.01 35.79
C MET A 1 -3.75 -53.95 35.46
N ALA A 2 -4.99 -54.07 35.94
CA ALA A 2 -6.09 -53.13 35.59
C ALA A 2 -5.87 -51.64 35.97
N LYS A 3 -5.15 -51.37 37.08
CA LYS A 3 -4.83 -50.00 37.52
C LYS A 3 -3.94 -49.24 36.54
N TRP A 4 -3.00 -49.93 35.89
CA TRP A 4 -2.13 -49.33 34.87
C TRP A 4 -2.87 -49.11 33.55
N LEU A 5 -3.76 -50.03 33.18
CA LEU A 5 -4.64 -49.89 32.01
C LEU A 5 -5.56 -48.66 32.11
N ALA A 6 -6.10 -48.36 33.29
CA ALA A 6 -6.95 -47.19 33.50
C ALA A 6 -6.17 -45.87 33.30
N ILE A 7 -4.93 -45.81 33.78
CA ILE A 7 -4.07 -44.63 33.64
C ILE A 7 -3.69 -44.41 32.17
N THR A 8 -3.33 -45.47 31.45
CA THR A 8 -3.00 -45.37 30.01
C THR A 8 -4.20 -44.97 29.17
N LEU A 9 -5.40 -45.46 29.52
CA LEU A 9 -6.65 -45.10 28.83
C LEU A 9 -6.96 -43.61 29.03
N PHE A 10 -6.85 -43.12 30.26
CA PHE A 10 -7.08 -41.70 30.56
C PHE A 10 -6.08 -40.79 29.84
N ALA A 11 -4.79 -41.16 29.84
CA ALA A 11 -3.75 -40.42 29.12
C ALA A 11 -4.01 -40.35 27.60
N MET A 12 -4.44 -41.44 26.99
CA MET A 12 -4.82 -41.49 25.56
C MET A 12 -6.00 -40.56 25.25
N ILE A 13 -7.02 -40.53 26.10
CA ILE A 13 -8.19 -39.65 25.93
C ILE A 13 -7.77 -38.19 26.04
N CYS A 14 -7.00 -37.82 27.06
CA CYS A 14 -6.48 -36.46 27.22
C CYS A 14 -5.63 -36.02 26.02
N PHE A 15 -4.76 -36.91 25.53
CA PHE A 15 -3.93 -36.62 24.36
C PHE A 15 -4.76 -36.39 23.09
N MET A 16 -5.81 -37.19 22.87
CA MET A 16 -6.73 -37.00 21.75
C MET A 16 -7.47 -35.66 21.81
N VAL A 17 -7.91 -35.23 23.00
CA VAL A 17 -8.57 -33.92 23.16
C VAL A 17 -7.62 -32.77 22.80
N ILE A 18 -6.35 -32.86 23.21
CA ILE A 18 -5.33 -31.84 22.89
C ILE A 18 -5.08 -31.78 21.37
N LEU A 19 -4.92 -32.94 20.71
CA LEU A 19 -4.71 -32.98 19.25
C LEU A 19 -5.91 -32.42 18.48
N LEU A 20 -7.14 -32.73 18.90
CA LEU A 20 -8.35 -32.20 18.28
C LEU A 20 -8.47 -30.68 18.50
N GLY A 21 -8.15 -30.18 19.70
CA GLY A 21 -8.15 -28.75 20.00
C GLY A 21 -7.12 -27.99 19.16
N LEU A 22 -5.89 -28.50 19.04
CA LEU A 22 -4.86 -27.91 18.19
C LEU A 22 -5.23 -27.98 16.70
N GLY A 23 -5.76 -29.11 16.23
CA GLY A 23 -6.24 -29.25 14.85
C GLY A 23 -7.36 -28.27 14.51
N TYR A 24 -8.29 -28.06 15.45
CA TYR A 24 -9.36 -27.08 15.31
C TYR A 24 -8.83 -25.64 15.26
N LEU A 25 -7.94 -25.26 16.20
CA LEU A 25 -7.31 -23.94 16.23
C LEU A 25 -6.49 -23.67 14.96
N LEU A 26 -5.75 -24.65 14.45
CA LEU A 26 -5.03 -24.53 13.18
C LEU A 26 -6.01 -24.35 12.02
N SER A 27 -7.08 -25.14 11.95
CA SER A 27 -8.08 -25.04 10.86
C SER A 27 -8.77 -23.68 10.85
N GLU A 28 -9.05 -23.11 12.02
CA GLU A 28 -9.67 -21.80 12.13
C GLU A 28 -8.71 -20.67 11.76
N ASN A 29 -7.44 -20.76 12.19
CA ASN A 29 -6.39 -19.84 11.72
C ASN A 29 -6.16 -19.94 10.21
N GLU A 30 -6.24 -21.14 9.64
CA GLU A 30 -6.10 -21.35 8.21
C GLU A 30 -7.23 -20.69 7.43
N LYS A 31 -8.48 -20.75 7.94
CA LYS A 31 -9.64 -20.04 7.35
C LYS A 31 -9.51 -18.52 7.44
N SER A 32 -9.10 -17.99 8.60
CA SER A 32 -8.88 -16.54 8.77
C SER A 32 -7.73 -16.02 7.90
N THR A 33 -6.72 -16.86 7.63
CA THR A 33 -5.55 -16.48 6.83
C THR A 33 -5.75 -16.77 5.34
N ALA A 34 -6.64 -17.68 4.95
CA ALA A 34 -6.94 -18.02 3.56
C ALA A 34 -7.52 -16.82 2.80
N VAL A 35 -8.42 -16.04 3.43
CA VAL A 35 -8.98 -14.84 2.81
C VAL A 35 -7.91 -13.78 2.52
N LEU A 36 -6.92 -13.64 3.41
CA LEU A 36 -5.79 -12.73 3.18
C LEU A 36 -4.84 -13.27 2.11
N LYS A 37 -4.55 -14.58 2.10
CA LYS A 37 -3.68 -15.21 1.08
C LYS A 37 -4.28 -15.12 -0.32
N ASP A 38 -5.60 -15.25 -0.46
CA ASP A 38 -6.26 -15.19 -1.76
C ASP A 38 -6.21 -13.78 -2.36
N GLN A 39 -6.37 -12.74 -1.53
CA GLN A 39 -6.17 -11.36 -1.96
C GLN A 39 -4.72 -11.05 -2.32
N LEU A 40 -3.74 -11.57 -1.57
CA LEU A 40 -2.32 -11.40 -1.88
C LEU A 40 -1.90 -12.15 -3.15
N ALA A 41 -2.45 -13.34 -3.40
CA ALA A 41 -2.19 -14.11 -4.61
C ALA A 41 -2.72 -13.38 -5.86
N GLN A 42 -3.93 -12.82 -5.77
CA GLN A 42 -4.53 -12.03 -6.84
C GLN A 42 -3.73 -10.75 -7.13
N GLN A 43 -3.23 -10.07 -6.09
CA GLN A 43 -2.40 -8.86 -6.23
C GLN A 43 -1.00 -9.17 -6.82
N THR A 44 -0.43 -10.33 -6.49
CA THR A 44 0.87 -10.77 -7.03
C THR A 44 0.77 -11.08 -8.53
N GLN A 45 -0.31 -11.76 -8.96
CA GLN A 45 -0.53 -12.03 -10.39
C GLN A 45 -0.77 -10.75 -11.21
N LEU A 46 -1.50 -9.77 -10.66
CA LEU A 46 -1.70 -8.47 -11.31
C LEU A 46 -0.39 -7.66 -11.41
N SER A 47 0.47 -7.72 -10.38
CA SER A 47 1.78 -7.05 -10.40
C SER A 47 2.77 -7.71 -11.36
N GLN A 48 2.70 -9.04 -11.50
CA GLN A 48 3.54 -9.79 -12.45
C GLN A 48 3.13 -9.51 -13.91
N LYS A 49 1.82 -9.43 -14.21
CA LYS A 49 1.32 -9.00 -15.53
C LYS A 49 1.77 -7.58 -15.89
N LYS A 50 1.72 -6.63 -14.93
CA LYS A 50 2.24 -5.26 -15.13
C LYS A 50 3.75 -5.22 -15.38
N THR A 51 4.51 -6.13 -14.76
CA THR A 51 5.98 -6.20 -14.94
C THR A 51 6.34 -6.77 -16.32
N HIS A 52 5.65 -7.81 -16.79
CA HIS A 52 5.82 -8.34 -18.15
C HIS A 52 5.40 -7.34 -19.24
N GLN A 53 4.32 -6.58 -19.01
CA GLN A 53 3.91 -5.53 -19.95
C GLN A 53 4.93 -4.38 -20.03
N ARG A 54 5.59 -4.04 -18.90
CA ARG A 54 6.69 -3.05 -18.88
C ARG A 54 7.94 -3.51 -19.60
N GLN A 55 8.30 -4.80 -19.53
CA GLN A 55 9.47 -5.33 -20.25
C GLN A 55 9.25 -5.33 -21.77
N ASN A 56 8.04 -5.63 -22.26
CA ASN A 56 7.72 -5.52 -23.68
C ASN A 56 7.72 -4.05 -24.18
N LEU A 57 7.45 -3.07 -23.31
CA LEU A 57 7.49 -1.65 -23.67
C LEU A 57 8.92 -1.06 -23.67
N SER A 58 9.86 -1.66 -22.93
CA SER A 58 11.27 -1.23 -22.93
C SER A 58 12.05 -1.58 -24.20
N GLY A 59 11.52 -2.47 -25.06
CA GLY A 59 12.11 -2.76 -26.37
C GLY A 59 11.88 -1.68 -27.43
N TYR A 60 10.98 -0.72 -27.19
CA TYR A 60 10.59 0.30 -28.17
C TYR A 60 11.23 1.69 -27.91
N SER A 61 11.98 1.89 -26.82
CA SER A 61 12.56 3.21 -26.47
C SER A 61 13.88 3.56 -27.19
N LYS A 62 14.14 2.99 -28.37
CA LYS A 62 15.30 3.39 -29.20
C LYS A 62 14.90 3.73 -30.64
N ALA A 63 13.74 4.35 -30.82
CA ALA A 63 13.38 4.98 -32.07
C ALA A 63 12.71 6.34 -31.79
N GLU A 64 13.19 7.32 -32.56
CA GLU A 64 12.50 8.57 -32.91
C GLU A 64 12.49 9.71 -31.89
N ALA A 65 13.52 10.54 -32.06
CA ALA A 65 13.32 11.98 -32.11
C ALA A 65 12.32 12.31 -33.23
N ALA A 66 11.07 12.59 -32.86
CA ALA A 66 10.12 13.31 -33.71
C ALA A 66 9.18 14.07 -32.78
N ALA A 67 9.18 15.39 -32.92
CA ALA A 67 8.19 16.25 -32.32
C ALA A 67 6.82 15.87 -32.89
N ASP A 68 5.91 15.36 -32.06
CA ASP A 68 4.50 15.50 -32.31
C ASP A 68 3.70 15.39 -31.01
N ALA A 69 2.62 16.17 -30.97
CA ALA A 69 1.91 16.54 -29.77
C ALA A 69 1.42 15.33 -28.96
N ALA A 70 1.90 15.22 -27.71
CA ALA A 70 1.21 14.44 -26.70
C ALA A 70 -0.27 14.87 -26.69
N PRO A 71 -1.24 13.94 -26.64
CA PRO A 71 -2.62 14.32 -26.44
C PRO A 71 -2.64 15.19 -25.18
N LYS A 72 -3.10 16.43 -25.31
CA LYS A 72 -3.17 17.38 -24.19
C LYS A 72 -4.12 16.76 -23.16
N GLN A 73 -3.54 16.02 -22.23
CA GLN A 73 -4.24 15.43 -21.10
C GLN A 73 -5.00 16.57 -20.43
N THR A 74 -6.32 16.42 -20.32
CA THR A 74 -7.14 17.52 -19.81
C THR A 74 -6.79 17.78 -18.34
N ASN A 75 -6.96 19.01 -17.86
CA ASN A 75 -6.70 19.32 -16.45
C ASN A 75 -7.48 18.39 -15.49
N ALA A 76 -8.68 17.93 -15.89
CA ALA A 76 -9.48 16.97 -15.16
C ALA A 76 -8.80 15.59 -15.06
N GLU A 77 -8.23 15.10 -16.16
CA GLU A 77 -7.55 13.80 -16.18
C GLU A 77 -6.23 13.81 -15.39
N ILE A 78 -5.49 14.92 -15.45
CA ILE A 78 -4.29 15.12 -14.64
C ILE A 78 -4.64 15.16 -13.15
N MET A 79 -5.75 15.83 -12.79
CA MET A 79 -6.22 15.87 -11.40
C MET A 79 -6.69 14.49 -10.92
N GLN A 80 -7.44 13.75 -11.74
CA GLN A 80 -7.87 12.40 -11.41
C GLN A 80 -6.66 11.46 -11.20
N THR A 81 -5.63 11.59 -12.05
CA THR A 81 -4.39 10.84 -11.92
C THR A 81 -3.66 11.21 -10.62
N PHE A 82 -3.65 12.49 -10.28
CA PHE A 82 -3.09 12.99 -9.01
C PHE A 82 -3.80 12.38 -7.80
N GLU A 83 -5.14 12.47 -7.74
CA GLU A 83 -5.95 11.93 -6.65
C GLU A 83 -5.77 10.42 -6.50
N MET A 84 -5.85 9.67 -7.61
CA MET A 84 -5.68 8.22 -7.59
C MET A 84 -4.26 7.82 -7.17
N THR A 85 -3.24 8.57 -7.60
CA THR A 85 -1.85 8.34 -7.19
C THR A 85 -1.68 8.61 -5.71
N LEU A 86 -2.28 9.69 -5.19
CA LEU A 86 -2.23 10.02 -3.78
C LEU A 86 -2.90 8.92 -2.95
N ILE A 87 -4.18 8.63 -3.19
CA ILE A 87 -4.99 7.68 -2.41
C ILE A 87 -4.34 6.29 -2.35
N ASN A 88 -3.86 5.78 -3.49
CA ASN A 88 -3.29 4.44 -3.55
C ASN A 88 -1.89 4.31 -2.93
N ASN A 89 -1.25 5.43 -2.57
CA ASN A 89 0.12 5.45 -2.05
C ASN A 89 0.25 6.25 -0.74
N LEU A 90 -0.82 6.31 0.04
CA LEU A 90 -0.81 6.84 1.40
C LEU A 90 -0.46 5.78 2.45
N THR A 91 -0.52 4.49 2.10
CA THR A 91 -0.41 3.42 3.09
C THR A 91 1.02 3.20 3.57
N CYS A 92 1.16 2.82 4.84
CA CYS A 92 2.42 2.52 5.50
C CYS A 92 2.26 1.42 6.54
N VAL A 93 3.35 0.68 6.79
CA VAL A 93 3.47 -0.21 7.97
C VAL A 93 4.32 0.46 9.05
N THR A 94 5.32 1.23 8.65
CA THR A 94 6.27 1.92 9.53
C THR A 94 6.48 3.35 9.08
N LEU A 95 6.88 4.21 10.02
CA LEU A 95 7.20 5.63 9.74
C LEU A 95 8.29 5.78 8.65
N THR A 96 9.23 4.85 8.55
CA THR A 96 10.31 4.87 7.56
C THR A 96 9.84 4.83 6.11
N GLN A 97 8.59 4.41 5.88
CA GLN A 97 7.98 4.37 4.55
C GLN A 97 7.34 5.71 4.17
N CYS A 98 7.18 6.64 5.12
CA CYS A 98 6.52 7.92 4.91
C CYS A 98 7.52 9.03 4.66
N GLN A 99 7.15 9.93 3.74
CA GLN A 99 7.94 11.12 3.44
C GLN A 99 7.04 12.31 3.14
N VAL A 100 7.57 13.51 3.40
CA VAL A 100 6.92 14.76 2.98
C VAL A 100 7.22 15.00 1.50
N VAL A 101 6.16 15.26 0.74
CA VAL A 101 6.21 15.57 -0.69
C VAL A 101 5.67 16.96 -0.89
N THR A 102 6.40 17.78 -1.64
CA THR A 102 5.92 19.08 -2.09
C THR A 102 5.48 18.96 -3.55
N VAL A 103 4.19 19.14 -3.79
CA VAL A 103 3.58 19.12 -5.13
C VAL A 103 3.41 20.57 -5.59
N LYS A 104 3.89 20.86 -6.80
CA LYS A 104 3.90 22.22 -7.36
C LYS A 104 2.72 22.40 -8.31
N PHE A 105 1.71 23.14 -7.88
CA PHE A 105 0.64 23.62 -8.74
C PHE A 105 1.02 24.98 -9.35
N LYS A 106 0.23 25.46 -10.31
CA LYS A 106 0.48 26.73 -11.00
C LYS A 106 0.59 27.92 -10.05
N ASN A 107 -0.23 27.95 -9.00
CA ASN A 107 -0.37 29.07 -8.07
C ASN A 107 0.05 28.75 -6.62
N ILE A 108 0.27 27.47 -6.26
CA ILE A 108 0.55 27.07 -4.87
C ILE A 108 1.43 25.81 -4.80
N ASN A 109 2.19 25.67 -3.72
CA ASN A 109 2.95 24.46 -3.41
C ASN A 109 2.30 23.73 -2.22
N CYS A 110 1.70 22.56 -2.45
CA CYS A 110 1.11 21.77 -1.37
C CYS A 110 2.16 20.82 -0.76
N LYS A 111 2.29 20.84 0.56
CA LYS A 111 3.05 19.84 1.32
C LYS A 111 2.10 18.74 1.79
N LEU A 112 2.44 17.49 1.52
CA LEU A 112 1.62 16.31 1.78
C LEU A 112 2.49 15.21 2.36
N ALA A 113 1.93 14.32 3.17
CA ALA A 113 2.57 13.05 3.49
C ALA A 113 2.16 11.99 2.45
N SER A 114 3.11 11.16 2.05
CA SER A 114 2.86 10.00 1.18
C SER A 114 3.95 8.96 1.43
N ASN A 115 3.70 7.71 1.01
CA ASN A 115 4.75 6.72 1.04
C ASN A 115 5.83 6.99 -0.03
N VAL A 116 6.95 6.28 0.04
CA VAL A 116 8.09 6.47 -0.89
C VAL A 116 7.70 6.29 -2.36
N ILE A 117 6.78 5.36 -2.65
CA ILE A 117 6.32 5.09 -4.02
C ILE A 117 5.47 6.25 -4.54
N GLY A 118 4.47 6.66 -3.76
CA GLY A 118 3.60 7.79 -4.07
C GLY A 118 4.36 9.07 -4.25
N ALA A 119 5.34 9.35 -3.40
CA ALA A 119 6.21 10.50 -3.55
C ALA A 119 6.95 10.58 -4.89
N SER A 120 7.43 9.44 -5.39
CA SER A 120 8.08 9.35 -6.70
C SER A 120 7.08 9.56 -7.85
N GLN A 121 5.88 9.00 -7.71
CA GLN A 121 4.83 9.12 -8.73
C GLN A 121 4.24 10.53 -8.80
N LEU A 122 3.91 11.13 -7.65
CA LEU A 122 3.35 12.48 -7.54
C LEU A 122 4.26 13.55 -8.16
N LYS A 123 5.59 13.40 -8.04
CA LYS A 123 6.56 14.30 -8.69
C LYS A 123 6.55 14.26 -10.22
N LYS A 124 6.03 13.19 -10.82
CA LYS A 124 6.00 13.00 -12.28
C LYS A 124 4.71 13.54 -12.93
N ILE A 125 3.70 13.87 -12.12
CA ILE A 125 2.43 14.38 -12.61
C ILE A 125 2.58 15.87 -12.93
N ALA A 126 2.19 16.27 -14.14
CA ALA A 126 2.29 17.65 -14.65
C ALA A 126 1.23 18.58 -14.03
N THR A 127 1.26 18.71 -12.71
CA THR A 127 0.35 19.56 -11.90
C THR A 127 0.64 21.06 -12.03
N ASN A 128 1.75 21.44 -12.65
CA ASN A 128 2.21 22.82 -12.84
C ASN A 128 1.30 23.67 -13.75
N THR A 129 0.41 23.03 -14.52
CA THR A 129 -0.59 23.71 -15.36
C THR A 129 -1.92 23.93 -14.63
N ILE A 130 -2.13 23.28 -13.48
CA ILE A 130 -3.38 23.28 -12.73
C ILE A 130 -3.35 24.33 -11.65
N THR A 131 -4.45 25.07 -11.51
CA THR A 131 -4.70 25.97 -10.38
C THR A 131 -5.41 25.21 -9.26
N MET A 132 -4.91 25.34 -8.03
CA MET A 132 -5.54 24.80 -6.84
C MET A 132 -6.10 25.94 -6.00
N ASP A 133 -7.31 25.75 -5.48
CA ASP A 133 -7.96 26.78 -4.65
C ASP A 133 -7.29 26.89 -3.28
N ASN A 134 -7.03 25.76 -2.63
CA ASN A 134 -6.38 25.70 -1.32
C ASN A 134 -5.59 24.39 -1.13
N CYS A 135 -4.55 24.43 -0.30
CA CYS A 135 -3.88 23.24 0.23
C CYS A 135 -4.24 23.06 1.71
N PRO A 136 -4.19 21.83 2.24
CA PRO A 136 -4.27 21.61 3.68
C PRO A 136 -3.16 22.38 4.40
N ILE A 137 -3.52 23.04 5.50
CA ILE A 137 -2.60 23.84 6.30
C ILE A 137 -1.66 22.88 7.03
N VAL A 138 -0.37 22.97 6.73
CA VAL A 138 0.68 22.21 7.43
C VAL A 138 1.31 23.12 8.47
N THR A 139 1.17 22.77 9.75
CA THR A 139 1.83 23.49 10.84
C THR A 139 3.35 23.35 10.72
N PRO A 140 4.14 24.40 11.03
CA PRO A 140 5.61 24.33 10.89
C PRO A 140 6.25 23.26 11.79
N ASN A 141 5.60 22.88 12.89
CA ASN A 141 6.03 21.81 13.80
C ASN A 141 5.43 20.43 13.45
N SER A 142 4.90 20.25 12.23
CA SER A 142 4.34 18.98 11.80
C SER A 142 5.43 17.91 11.67
N GLN A 143 5.20 16.74 12.24
CA GLN A 143 6.03 15.55 12.07
C GLN A 143 5.33 14.53 11.18
N LEU A 144 6.12 13.72 10.49
CA LEU A 144 5.60 12.54 9.81
C LEU A 144 5.16 11.51 10.84
N ALA A 145 4.00 10.92 10.63
CA ALA A 145 3.53 9.77 11.38
C ALA A 145 2.97 8.71 10.43
N CYS A 146 3.01 7.45 10.87
CA CYS A 146 2.22 6.38 10.29
C CYS A 146 1.11 6.06 11.29
N GLN A 147 -0.05 6.69 11.13
CA GLN A 147 -1.21 6.47 12.01
C GLN A 147 -2.29 5.74 11.22
N GLN A 148 -2.85 4.69 11.81
CA GLN A 148 -3.90 3.88 11.16
C GLN A 148 -3.47 3.36 9.78
N ASN A 149 -2.19 2.98 9.64
CA ASN A 149 -1.56 2.54 8.39
C ASN A 149 -1.57 3.60 7.27
N ILE A 150 -1.66 4.88 7.61
CA ILE A 150 -1.67 6.01 6.67
C ILE A 150 -0.55 6.99 7.04
N CYS A 151 0.22 7.41 6.03
CA CYS A 151 1.21 8.46 6.16
C CYS A 151 0.50 9.81 6.36
N SER A 152 0.72 10.43 7.51
CA SER A 152 0.10 11.69 7.90
C SER A 152 1.11 12.71 8.41
N LEU A 153 0.72 13.98 8.37
CA LEU A 153 1.42 15.07 9.06
C LEU A 153 0.65 15.36 10.34
N VAL A 154 1.29 15.12 11.49
CA VAL A 154 0.70 15.37 12.81
C VAL A 154 1.43 16.51 13.50
N SER A 155 0.71 17.35 14.23
CA SER A 155 1.35 18.35 15.09
C SER A 155 2.12 17.64 16.19
N ARG A 156 3.38 18.02 16.42
CA ARG A 156 4.13 17.56 17.59
C ARG A 156 3.37 18.00 18.85
N ALA A 157 2.91 17.05 19.66
CA ALA A 157 2.49 17.33 21.03
C ALA A 157 3.77 17.39 21.87
N ASP A 158 4.02 18.55 22.49
CA ASP A 158 5.06 18.70 23.51
C ASP A 158 4.61 18.05 24.82
#